data_AF-A0A316Q146-F1
#
_entry.id   AF-A0A316Q146-F1
#
_cell.length_a   1.000
_cell.length_b   1.000
_cell.length_c   1.000
_cell.angle_alpha   90.00
_cell.angle_beta   90.00
_cell.angle_gamma   90.00
#
_symmetry.space_group_name_H-M   'P 1'
#
loop_
_entity.id
_entity.type
_entity.pdbx_description
1 polymer ?
#
loop_
_entity_poly.entity_id
_entity_poly.type
_entity_poly.pdbx_seq_one_letter_code
_entity_poly.pdbx_strand_id
1 'polypeptide(L)'
;MLSKKITCGVCGYRITPKKEEIYVAEEPRAFVDALTKPPTRFNAMDCPRCGCQIMLAVRVDRVNVPERNDADESEAAKDED
;
A
#
# COMPACT_ATOMS: atom_id res chain seq x y z
N MET A 1 24.59 -3.46 0.27
CA MET A 1 23.14 -3.22 0.15
C MET A 1 22.91 -2.38 -1.09
N LEU A 2 22.39 -2.97 -2.18
CA LEU A 2 22.04 -2.19 -3.38
C LEU A 2 20.79 -1.36 -3.03
N SER A 3 20.97 -0.11 -2.63
CA SER A 3 19.86 0.84 -2.53
C SER A 3 19.26 0.99 -3.93
N LYS A 4 18.07 0.45 -4.15
CA LYS A 4 17.36 0.58 -5.43
C LYS A 4 17.19 2.08 -5.71
N LYS A 5 17.79 2.55 -6.80
CA LYS A 5 17.66 3.93 -7.25
C LYS A 5 16.27 4.10 -7.86
N ILE A 6 15.60 5.19 -7.48
CA ILE A 6 14.26 5.55 -7.93
C ILE A 6 14.41 6.71 -8.89
N THR A 7 13.62 6.74 -9.96
CA THR A 7 13.66 7.83 -10.95
C THR A 7 12.46 8.75 -10.71
N CYS A 8 12.67 10.07 -10.56
CA CYS A 8 11.53 11.02 -10.54
C CYS A 8 10.84 10.96 -11.90
N GLY A 9 9.53 10.68 -11.92
CA GLY A 9 8.73 10.65 -13.14
C GLY A 9 8.57 12.02 -13.82
N VAL A 10 8.86 13.12 -13.12
CA VAL A 10 8.74 14.48 -13.67
C VAL A 10 10.03 14.93 -14.35
N CYS A 11 11.18 14.88 -13.66
CA CYS A 11 12.43 15.43 -14.17
C CYS A 11 13.47 14.38 -14.62
N GLY A 12 13.15 13.09 -14.48
CA GLY A 12 14.03 11.97 -14.87
C GLY A 12 15.25 11.76 -13.97
N TYR A 13 15.38 12.52 -12.87
CA TYR A 13 16.54 12.41 -11.98
C TYR A 13 16.51 11.09 -11.19
N ARG A 14 17.66 10.41 -11.14
CA ARG A 14 17.83 9.15 -10.40
C ARG A 14 18.28 9.45 -8.97
N ILE A 15 17.42 9.15 -8.02
CA ILE A 15 17.61 9.40 -6.60
C ILE A 15 17.91 8.09 -5.89
N THR A 16 18.78 8.15 -4.90
CA THR A 16 18.98 7.04 -3.96
C THR A 16 18.21 7.39 -2.70
N PRO A 17 17.06 6.74 -2.41
CA PRO A 17 16.26 7.09 -1.24
C PRO A 17 17.06 6.79 0.03
N LYS A 18 17.17 7.78 0.92
CA LYS A 18 17.69 7.60 2.28
C LYS A 18 16.51 7.48 3.24
N LYS A 19 16.60 6.60 4.24
CA LYS A 19 15.53 6.39 5.23
C LYS A 19 15.12 7.69 5.96
N GLU A 20 16.07 8.61 6.15
CA GLU A 20 15.89 9.88 6.85
C GLU A 20 15.06 10.90 6.06
N GLU A 21 15.01 10.79 4.74
CA GLU A 21 14.30 11.73 3.85
C GLU A 21 12.87 11.27 3.52
N ILE A 22 12.46 10.11 4.06
CA ILE A 22 11.13 9.53 3.83
C ILE A 22 10.17 10.04 4.91
N TYR A 23 9.12 10.73 4.49
CA TYR A 23 8.05 11.19 5.36
C TYR A 23 6.74 10.47 5.06
N VAL A 24 5.80 10.50 6.03
CA VAL A 24 4.45 9.99 5.83
C VAL A 24 3.57 11.14 5.37
N ALA A 25 2.97 11.01 4.20
CA ALA A 25 1.98 11.92 3.68
C ALA A 25 0.60 11.26 3.69
N GLU A 26 -0.44 12.09 3.86
CA GLU A 26 -1.84 11.68 3.80
C GLU A 26 -2.50 12.37 2.60
N GLU A 27 -3.37 11.67 1.88
CA GLU A 27 -4.15 12.34 0.82
C GLU A 27 -5.14 13.34 1.43
N PRO A 28 -5.25 14.55 0.86
CA PRO A 28 -6.26 15.51 1.30
C PRO A 28 -7.65 14.95 1.00
N ARG A 29 -8.45 14.78 2.07
CA ARG A 29 -9.81 14.24 1.98
C ARG A 29 -10.84 15.38 2.10
N ALA A 30 -11.88 15.30 1.28
CA ALA A 30 -13.07 16.11 1.49
C ALA A 30 -13.76 15.69 2.81
N PHE A 31 -14.45 16.62 3.46
CA PHE A 31 -15.11 16.38 4.76
C PHE A 31 -16.05 15.15 4.74
N VAL A 32 -16.73 14.92 3.61
CA VAL A 32 -17.61 13.77 3.41
C VAL A 32 -16.86 12.44 3.29
N ASP A 33 -15.65 12.44 2.70
CA ASP A 33 -14.81 11.25 2.57
C ASP A 33 -14.10 10.91 3.88
N ALA A 34 -13.85 11.90 4.75
CA ALA A 34 -13.24 11.68 6.06
C ALA A 34 -14.13 10.85 7.01
N LEU A 35 -15.45 10.92 6.85
CA LEU A 35 -16.44 10.19 7.65
C LEU A 35 -16.63 8.74 7.19
N THR A 36 -16.36 8.45 5.92
CA THR A 36 -16.72 7.16 5.29
C THR A 36 -15.53 6.29 4.94
N LYS A 37 -14.34 6.89 4.72
CA LYS A 37 -13.14 6.17 4.27
C LYS A 37 -11.96 6.42 5.21
N PRO A 38 -11.20 5.37 5.57
CA PRO A 38 -9.96 5.53 6.33
C PRO A 38 -8.92 6.34 5.54
N PRO A 39 -7.99 7.05 6.22
CA PRO A 39 -6.93 7.81 5.55
C PRO A 39 -6.01 6.91 4.76
N THR A 40 -5.85 7.19 3.46
CA THR A 40 -4.78 6.66 2.65
C THR A 40 -3.47 7.35 3.03
N ARG A 41 -2.61 6.61 3.73
CA ARG A 41 -1.26 7.05 4.11
C ARG A 41 -0.24 6.46 3.17
N PHE A 42 0.73 7.26 2.74
CA PHE A 42 1.82 6.77 1.92
C PHE A 42 3.16 7.34 2.41
N ASN A 43 4.21 6.55 2.23
CA ASN A 43 5.58 7.01 2.44
C ASN A 43 6.00 7.77 1.18
N ALA A 44 6.37 9.03 1.33
CA ALA A 44 6.77 9.92 0.26
C ALA A 44 8.18 10.46 0.50
N MET A 45 8.80 10.94 -0.59
CA MET A 45 10.04 11.71 -0.57
C MET A 45 9.99 12.77 -1.66
N ASP A 46 10.66 13.89 -1.45
CA ASP A 46 10.72 14.95 -2.47
C ASP A 46 11.95 14.80 -3.34
N CYS A 47 11.79 15.04 -4.64
CA CYS A 47 12.93 15.05 -5.54
C CYS A 47 13.83 16.26 -5.25
N PRO A 48 15.14 16.07 -5.00
CA PRO A 48 16.07 17.16 -4.69
C PRO A 48 16.30 18.11 -5.87
N ARG A 49 15.84 17.76 -7.08
CA ARG A 49 16.07 18.53 -8.30
C ARG A 49 14.88 19.39 -8.70
N CYS A 50 13.65 18.92 -8.50
CA CYS A 50 12.45 19.63 -8.93
C CYS A 50 11.34 19.71 -7.87
N GLY A 51 11.56 19.16 -6.66
CA GLY A 51 10.56 19.14 -5.59
C GLY A 51 9.34 18.25 -5.86
N CYS A 52 9.37 17.40 -6.89
CA CYS A 52 8.29 16.45 -7.18
C CYS A 52 8.12 15.52 -5.98
N GLN A 53 6.90 15.36 -5.45
CA GLN A 53 6.61 14.36 -4.44
C GLN A 53 6.59 12.98 -5.10
N ILE A 54 7.43 12.06 -4.63
CA ILE A 54 7.55 10.69 -5.12
C ILE A 54 6.93 9.75 -4.09
N MET A 55 5.90 9.01 -4.49
CA MET A 55 5.30 7.97 -3.66
C MET A 55 6.18 6.71 -3.69
N LEU A 56 6.59 6.24 -2.51
CA LEU A 56 7.45 5.06 -2.35
C LEU A 56 6.65 3.80 -2.02
N ALA A 57 5.71 3.91 -1.09
CA ALA A 57 4.88 2.79 -0.65
C ALA A 57 3.56 3.30 -0.07
N VAL A 58 2.46 2.65 -0.44
CA VAL A 58 1.14 2.89 0.14
C VAL A 58 0.97 2.00 1.37
N ARG A 59 0.51 2.56 2.48
CA ARG A 59 0.18 1.81 3.70
C ARG A 59 -1.28 1.40 3.62
N VAL A 60 -1.51 0.14 3.29
CA VAL A 60 -2.85 -0.46 3.32
C VAL A 60 -3.16 -0.99 4.72
N ASP A 61 -4.44 -0.97 5.08
CA ASP A 61 -4.90 -1.54 6.33
C ASP A 61 -4.63 -3.05 6.37
N ARG A 62 -4.46 -3.56 7.59
CA ARG A 62 -4.34 -5.01 7.80
C ARG A 62 -5.67 -5.66 7.46
N VAL A 63 -5.68 -6.48 6.41
CA VAL A 63 -6.82 -7.33 6.08
C VAL A 63 -6.83 -8.49 7.07
N ASN A 64 -7.86 -8.56 7.92
CA ASN A 64 -8.17 -9.79 8.66
C ASN A 64 -8.84 -10.74 7.69
N VAL A 65 -8.06 -11.68 7.15
CA VAL A 65 -8.61 -12.79 6.36
C VAL A 65 -9.24 -13.76 7.36
N PRO A 66 -10.56 -14.01 7.30
CA PRO A 66 -11.16 -15.04 8.14
C PRO A 66 -10.52 -16.39 7.82
N GLU A 67 -10.20 -17.19 8.84
CA GLU A 67 -9.74 -18.56 8.66
C GLU A 67 -10.72 -19.31 7.75
N ARG A 68 -10.19 -19.93 6.71
CA ARG A 68 -10.96 -20.74 5.77
C ARG A 68 -11.40 -21.99 6.53
N ASN A 69 -12.65 -22.02 6.98
CA ASN A 69 -13.25 -23.26 7.47
C ASN A 69 -13.51 -24.16 6.25
N ASP A 70 -12.56 -25.05 5.96
CA ASP A 70 -12.68 -26.10 4.93
C ASP A 70 -13.64 -27.24 5.37
N ALA A 71 -14.75 -26.89 6.03
CA ALA A 71 -15.71 -27.85 6.60
C ALA A 71 -16.87 -28.16 5.64
N ASP A 72 -16.58 -28.34 4.34
CA ASP A 72 -17.56 -28.82 3.36
C ASP A 72 -16.82 -29.67 2.31
N GLU A 73 -16.59 -30.96 2.62
CA GLU A 73 -16.58 -32.10 1.68
C GLU A 73 -16.04 -33.38 2.36
N SER A 74 -16.89 -34.03 3.16
CA SER A 74 -16.82 -35.46 3.51
C SER A 74 -18.20 -35.78 4.12
N GLU A 75 -19.07 -36.68 3.64
CA GLU A 75 -18.82 -38.01 3.09
C GLU A 75 -19.96 -38.50 2.17
N ALA A 76 -19.54 -39.19 1.10
CA ALA A 76 -19.97 -40.50 0.62
C ALA A 76 -21.46 -40.92 0.61
N ALA A 77 -21.90 -41.29 -0.59
CA ALA A 77 -23.11 -42.04 -0.90
C ALA A 77 -23.34 -43.28 0.01
N LYS A 78 -24.60 -43.53 0.35
CA LYS A 78 -25.14 -44.87 0.57
C LYS A 78 -26.53 -44.99 -0.06
N ASP A 79 -26.58 -45.80 -1.11
CA ASP A 79 -27.76 -46.46 -1.70
C ASP A 79 -28.40 -47.48 -0.73
N GLU A 80 -29.62 -47.91 -1.10
CA GLU A 80 -30.45 -49.04 -0.62
C GLU A 80 -31.24 -48.78 0.70
N ASP A 81 -32.58 -48.84 0.77
CA ASP A 81 -33.56 -49.83 0.27
C ASP A 81 -34.93 -49.17 -0.03
#